data_AF-A0A1L9B2R4-F1
#
_entry.id   AF-A0A1L9B2R4-F1
#
_cell.length_a   1.000
_cell.length_b   1.000
_cell.length_c   1.000
_cell.angle_alpha   90.00
_cell.angle_beta   90.00
_cell.angle_gamma   90.00
#
_symmetry.space_group_name_H-M   'P 1'
#
loop_
_entity.id
_entity.type
_entity.pdbx_description
1 polymer ?
#
loop_
_entity_poly.entity_id
_entity_poly.type
_entity_poly.pdbx_seq_one_letter_code
_entity_poly.pdbx_strand_id
1 'polypeptide(L)'
;MTTVQSPVLEFPAMLHGSVGAVRRQVGAEGRRWAREYLKTGGFTQPRRMLQVPSGELLEMISAAVFDVIPRPRWRIHMFVDVFMHLNEGVPEEEYPRARETFESFCLSTPWGALYHAVSPPPPQSAERMARRLAALLRFWDVLQGPRYAYREPDTHHTLDDLIAYIYGMTLEAWCPGGAASVREHLALTVERMARATREDCMQAVLRVIPNVVRMNTDLKYREELNDLDFLRERLDALRPEDFESLSSAYRFAVNGPLCAWDRALGRQ
;
A
#
# COMPACT_ATOMS: atom_id res chain seq x y z
N MET A 1 32.01 -12.39 22.74
CA MET A 1 31.19 -11.43 21.99
C MET A 1 30.30 -12.24 21.05
N THR A 2 29.06 -12.49 21.46
CA THR A 2 28.04 -13.11 20.60
C THR A 2 27.58 -12.05 19.61
N THR A 3 28.02 -12.16 18.36
CA THR A 3 27.44 -11.44 17.23
C THR A 3 25.98 -11.87 17.11
N VAL A 4 25.07 -11.02 17.56
CA VAL A 4 23.64 -11.17 17.26
C VAL A 4 23.54 -11.12 15.74
N GLN A 5 23.30 -12.26 15.10
CA GLN A 5 23.00 -12.30 13.67
C GLN A 5 21.71 -11.49 13.47
N SER A 6 21.83 -10.34 12.83
CA SER A 6 20.66 -9.60 12.37
C SER A 6 19.80 -10.53 11.51
N PRO A 7 18.47 -10.53 11.69
CA PRO A 7 17.59 -11.40 10.92
C PRO A 7 17.81 -11.15 9.43
N VAL A 8 18.04 -12.21 8.68
CA VAL A 8 18.28 -12.13 7.24
C VAL A 8 16.97 -11.78 6.55
N LEU A 9 16.96 -10.70 5.76
CA LEU A 9 15.80 -10.34 4.95
C LEU A 9 15.72 -11.26 3.73
N GLU A 10 14.58 -11.92 3.54
CA GLU A 10 14.35 -12.81 2.41
C GLU A 10 13.09 -12.43 1.63
N PHE A 11 13.21 -12.46 0.32
CA PHE A 11 12.13 -12.14 -0.61
C PHE A 11 11.90 -13.30 -1.60
N PRO A 12 10.68 -13.43 -2.16
CA PRO A 12 10.37 -14.47 -3.13
C PRO A 12 11.28 -14.36 -4.35
N ALA A 13 11.97 -15.45 -4.70
CA ALA A 13 12.89 -15.48 -5.83
C ALA A 13 12.22 -15.06 -7.16
N MET A 14 10.90 -15.29 -7.26
CA MET A 14 10.09 -14.91 -8.41
C MET A 14 10.04 -13.40 -8.69
N LEU A 15 10.43 -12.57 -7.72
CA LEU A 15 10.48 -11.11 -7.85
C LEU A 15 11.87 -10.60 -8.26
N HIS A 16 12.84 -11.48 -8.51
CA HIS A 16 14.20 -11.11 -8.89
C HIS A 16 14.58 -11.65 -10.27
N GLY A 17 14.93 -10.74 -11.19
CA GLY A 17 15.29 -11.09 -12.58
C GLY A 17 14.68 -10.12 -13.58
N SER A 18 14.86 -10.35 -14.88
CA SER A 18 14.28 -9.46 -15.91
C SER A 18 12.75 -9.41 -15.84
N VAL A 19 12.14 -8.32 -16.35
CA VAL A 19 10.67 -8.16 -16.37
C VAL A 19 9.96 -9.38 -16.95
N GLY A 20 10.44 -9.89 -18.10
CA GLY A 20 9.86 -11.07 -18.73
C GLY A 20 10.01 -12.36 -17.90
N ALA A 21 11.13 -12.52 -17.17
CA ALA A 21 11.33 -13.67 -16.30
C ALA A 21 10.43 -13.59 -15.06
N VAL A 22 10.39 -12.44 -14.40
CA VAL A 22 9.54 -12.17 -13.24
C VAL A 22 8.07 -12.40 -13.60
N ARG A 23 7.57 -11.81 -14.69
CA ARG A 23 6.17 -11.99 -15.13
C ARG A 23 5.78 -13.46 -15.33
N ARG A 24 6.67 -14.27 -15.92
CA ARG A 24 6.40 -15.71 -16.07
C ARG A 24 6.36 -16.44 -14.74
N GLN A 25 7.28 -16.11 -13.83
CA GLN A 25 7.38 -16.76 -12.52
C GLN A 25 6.22 -16.38 -11.60
N VAL A 26 5.88 -15.10 -11.49
CA VAL A 26 4.72 -14.63 -10.70
C VAL A 26 3.41 -15.22 -11.22
N GLY A 27 3.25 -15.37 -12.55
CA GLY A 27 2.06 -16.01 -13.10
C GLY A 27 1.99 -17.52 -12.87
N ALA A 28 3.13 -18.20 -12.90
CA ALA A 28 3.18 -19.61 -12.51
C ALA A 28 2.84 -19.80 -11.03
N GLU A 29 3.33 -18.91 -10.16
CA GLU A 29 3.05 -18.95 -8.72
C GLU A 29 1.60 -18.58 -8.41
N GLY A 30 1.02 -17.55 -9.04
CA GLY A 30 -0.38 -17.19 -8.88
C GLY A 30 -1.33 -18.34 -9.23
N ARG A 31 -1.10 -19.02 -10.36
CA ARG A 31 -1.87 -20.21 -10.73
C ARG A 31 -1.66 -21.39 -9.78
N ARG A 32 -0.47 -21.54 -9.22
CA ARG A 32 -0.19 -22.57 -8.19
C ARG A 32 -0.99 -22.26 -6.92
N TRP A 33 -0.92 -21.04 -6.43
CA TRP A 33 -1.63 -20.59 -5.24
C TRP A 33 -3.16 -20.63 -5.41
N ALA A 34 -3.69 -20.38 -6.60
CA ALA A 34 -5.11 -20.61 -6.89
C ALA A 34 -5.52 -22.07 -6.65
N ARG A 35 -4.78 -23.03 -7.23
CA ARG A 35 -5.04 -24.46 -7.01
C ARG A 35 -4.87 -24.88 -5.55
N GLU A 36 -3.91 -24.29 -4.86
CA GLU A 36 -3.64 -24.57 -3.44
C GLU A 36 -4.76 -24.04 -2.55
N TYR A 37 -5.23 -22.83 -2.81
CA TYR A 37 -6.34 -22.20 -2.12
C TYR A 37 -7.62 -23.03 -2.29
N LEU A 38 -7.96 -23.43 -3.51
CA LEU A 38 -9.14 -24.28 -3.76
C LEU A 38 -9.06 -25.64 -3.04
N LYS A 39 -7.85 -26.14 -2.79
CA LYS A 39 -7.64 -27.42 -2.09
C LYS A 39 -7.63 -27.29 -0.57
N THR A 40 -7.09 -26.20 -0.04
CA THR A 40 -6.71 -26.10 1.40
C THR A 40 -7.36 -24.92 2.12
N GLY A 41 -7.94 -23.97 1.38
CA GLY A 41 -8.41 -22.69 1.91
C GLY A 41 -7.31 -21.72 2.30
N GLY A 42 -6.03 -22.00 2.01
CA GLY A 42 -4.89 -21.18 2.43
C GLY A 42 -3.76 -21.13 1.40
N PHE A 43 -2.64 -20.52 1.82
CA PHE A 43 -1.45 -20.29 1.01
C PHE A 43 -0.19 -20.66 1.79
N THR A 44 0.77 -21.27 1.11
CA THR A 44 2.12 -21.54 1.64
C THR A 44 3.16 -20.60 1.06
N GLN A 45 4.32 -20.54 1.70
CA GLN A 45 5.45 -19.73 1.25
C GLN A 45 5.84 -20.05 -0.21
N PRO A 46 6.40 -19.06 -0.93
CA PRO A 46 7.00 -19.30 -2.23
C PRO A 46 8.06 -20.41 -2.15
N ARG A 47 8.16 -21.22 -3.21
CA ARG A 47 9.07 -22.38 -3.24
C ARG A 47 10.53 -22.03 -3.04
N ARG A 48 10.92 -20.81 -3.38
CA ARG A 48 12.30 -20.33 -3.29
C ARG A 48 12.29 -18.89 -2.78
N MET A 49 13.04 -18.69 -1.71
CA MET A 49 13.36 -17.38 -1.15
C MET A 49 14.80 -17.04 -1.51
N LEU A 50 15.10 -15.76 -1.72
CA LEU A 50 16.46 -15.25 -1.87
C LEU A 50 16.70 -14.19 -0.81
N GLN A 51 17.92 -14.18 -0.27
CA GLN A 51 18.36 -13.13 0.63
C GLN A 51 18.46 -11.81 -0.11
N VAL A 52 18.04 -10.74 0.55
CA VAL A 52 18.18 -9.36 0.09
C VAL A 52 19.37 -8.75 0.84
N PRO A 53 20.49 -8.48 0.16
CA PRO A 53 21.63 -7.81 0.78
C PRO A 53 21.26 -6.42 1.30
N SER A 54 21.95 -5.96 2.34
CA SER A 54 21.82 -4.57 2.79
C SER A 54 22.23 -3.61 1.67
N GLY A 55 21.48 -2.53 1.49
CA GLY A 55 21.69 -1.54 0.43
C GLY A 55 21.19 -1.97 -0.96
N GLU A 56 20.68 -3.20 -1.10
CA GLU A 56 20.07 -3.68 -2.34
C GLU A 56 18.85 -2.82 -2.70
N LEU A 57 18.67 -2.55 -4.00
CA LEU A 57 17.59 -1.70 -4.47
C LEU A 57 16.33 -2.52 -4.78
N LEU A 58 15.22 -2.15 -4.13
CA LEU A 58 13.90 -2.73 -4.36
C LEU A 58 13.03 -1.78 -5.21
N GLU A 59 12.62 -2.22 -6.39
CA GLU A 59 11.78 -1.45 -7.32
C GLU A 59 10.31 -1.58 -6.92
N MET A 60 9.78 -0.54 -6.27
CA MET A 60 8.43 -0.53 -5.72
C MET A 60 7.35 -0.04 -6.69
N ILE A 61 7.73 0.49 -7.87
CA ILE A 61 6.80 0.85 -8.95
C ILE A 61 7.45 0.67 -10.34
N SER A 62 6.63 0.39 -11.36
CA SER A 62 7.04 0.02 -12.74
C SER A 62 7.83 1.08 -13.52
N ALA A 63 8.03 2.28 -12.97
CA ALA A 63 8.72 3.40 -13.62
C ALA A 63 9.78 4.06 -12.71
N ALA A 64 10.17 3.42 -11.60
CA ALA A 64 11.12 4.04 -10.67
C ALA A 64 12.57 4.00 -11.15
N VAL A 65 12.91 3.08 -12.06
CA VAL A 65 14.28 2.96 -12.55
C VAL A 65 14.28 2.82 -14.08
N PHE A 66 15.00 3.72 -14.73
CA PHE A 66 15.21 3.72 -16.18
C PHE A 66 16.67 3.39 -16.45
N ASP A 67 16.96 2.13 -16.76
CA ASP A 67 18.31 1.71 -17.15
C ASP A 67 18.23 0.89 -18.43
N VAL A 68 19.16 1.18 -19.33
CA VAL A 68 19.31 0.50 -20.62
C VAL A 68 20.01 -0.85 -20.44
N ILE A 69 20.73 -1.07 -19.32
CA ILE A 69 21.48 -2.30 -19.07
C ILE A 69 20.58 -3.36 -18.42
N PRO A 70 20.35 -4.52 -19.07
CA PRO A 70 19.53 -5.59 -18.51
C PRO A 70 20.29 -6.31 -17.38
N ARG A 71 20.08 -5.86 -16.14
CA ARG A 71 20.54 -6.56 -14.93
C ARG A 71 19.38 -7.22 -14.18
N PRO A 72 19.61 -8.38 -13.53
CA PRO A 72 18.67 -8.90 -12.52
C PRO A 72 18.47 -7.84 -11.43
N ARG A 73 17.22 -7.63 -11.03
CA ARG A 73 16.84 -6.69 -9.96
C ARG A 73 15.57 -7.16 -9.28
N TRP A 74 15.35 -6.64 -8.09
CA TRP A 74 14.14 -6.83 -7.31
C TRP A 74 12.99 -5.96 -7.81
N ARG A 75 11.97 -6.59 -8.39
CA ARG A 75 10.80 -5.96 -9.01
C ARG A 75 9.56 -6.20 -8.16
N ILE A 76 9.53 -5.58 -6.98
CA ILE A 76 8.50 -5.84 -5.97
C ILE A 76 7.10 -5.45 -6.48
N HIS A 77 7.01 -4.39 -7.28
CA HIS A 77 5.75 -3.97 -7.91
C HIS A 77 5.08 -5.05 -8.76
N MET A 78 5.85 -5.99 -9.33
CA MET A 78 5.31 -7.07 -10.16
C MET A 78 4.61 -8.16 -9.33
N PHE A 79 4.65 -8.08 -8.00
CA PHE A 79 3.87 -8.98 -7.15
C PHE A 79 2.36 -8.83 -7.38
N VAL A 80 1.89 -7.69 -7.90
CA VAL A 80 0.49 -7.49 -8.31
C VAL A 80 0.02 -8.53 -9.34
N ASP A 81 0.92 -9.02 -10.20
CA ASP A 81 0.58 -10.00 -11.25
C ASP A 81 0.22 -11.37 -10.64
N VAL A 82 0.74 -11.70 -9.46
CA VAL A 82 0.33 -12.92 -8.72
C VAL A 82 -1.16 -12.88 -8.46
N PHE A 83 -1.67 -11.73 -8.03
CA PHE A 83 -3.07 -11.55 -7.68
C PHE A 83 -3.99 -11.63 -8.91
N MET A 84 -3.53 -11.12 -10.06
CA MET A 84 -4.25 -11.25 -11.33
C MET A 84 -4.45 -12.74 -11.68
N HIS A 85 -3.36 -13.51 -11.65
CA HIS A 85 -3.40 -14.94 -11.95
C HIS A 85 -4.05 -15.81 -10.87
N LEU A 86 -4.08 -15.33 -9.61
CA LEU A 86 -4.84 -15.95 -8.54
C LEU A 86 -6.34 -15.86 -8.84
N ASN A 87 -6.84 -14.66 -9.20
CA ASN A 87 -8.25 -14.46 -9.53
C ASN A 87 -8.66 -15.29 -10.76
N GLU A 88 -7.83 -15.37 -11.82
CA GLU A 88 -8.11 -16.22 -12.99
C GLU A 88 -8.31 -17.70 -12.65
N GLY A 89 -7.74 -18.18 -11.54
CA GLY A 89 -7.80 -19.58 -11.13
C GLY A 89 -8.80 -19.89 -10.03
N VAL A 90 -9.58 -18.92 -9.56
CA VAL A 90 -10.56 -19.06 -8.46
C VAL A 90 -11.94 -18.65 -8.98
N PRO A 91 -13.04 -19.32 -8.60
CA PRO A 91 -14.39 -18.86 -8.95
C PRO A 91 -14.67 -17.45 -8.41
N GLU A 92 -15.45 -16.66 -9.14
CA GLU A 92 -15.71 -15.25 -8.78
C GLU A 92 -16.38 -15.11 -7.41
N GLU A 93 -17.21 -16.08 -7.03
CA GLU A 93 -17.88 -16.14 -5.73
C GLU A 93 -16.90 -16.26 -4.56
N GLU A 94 -15.73 -16.86 -4.80
CA GLU A 94 -14.68 -17.04 -3.80
C GLU A 94 -13.70 -15.86 -3.76
N TYR A 95 -13.79 -14.88 -4.67
CA TYR A 95 -12.87 -13.74 -4.71
C TYR A 95 -12.77 -12.99 -3.38
N PRO A 96 -13.87 -12.62 -2.69
CA PRO A 96 -13.76 -11.88 -1.44
C PRO A 96 -12.94 -12.64 -0.39
N ARG A 97 -13.22 -13.93 -0.22
CA ARG A 97 -12.56 -14.80 0.77
C ARG A 97 -11.12 -15.12 0.40
N ALA A 98 -10.85 -15.39 -0.87
CA ALA A 98 -9.51 -15.64 -1.38
C ALA A 98 -8.62 -14.41 -1.19
N ARG A 99 -9.14 -13.22 -1.48
CA ARG A 99 -8.42 -11.95 -1.32
C ARG A 99 -8.09 -11.65 0.14
N GLU A 100 -9.04 -11.85 1.05
CA GLU A 100 -8.82 -11.65 2.48
C GLU A 100 -7.79 -12.64 3.03
N THR A 101 -7.92 -13.92 2.66
CA THR A 101 -6.99 -14.97 3.10
C THR A 101 -5.59 -14.74 2.54
N PHE A 102 -5.49 -14.31 1.28
CA PHE A 102 -4.23 -14.00 0.63
C PHE A 102 -3.54 -12.81 1.26
N GLU A 103 -4.28 -11.73 1.53
CA GLU A 103 -3.74 -10.57 2.23
C GLU A 103 -3.26 -10.96 3.64
N SER A 104 -4.05 -11.72 4.40
CA SER A 104 -3.65 -12.20 5.73
C SER A 104 -2.32 -12.99 5.68
N PHE A 105 -2.19 -13.90 4.72
CA PHE A 105 -0.94 -14.61 4.46
C PHE A 105 0.21 -13.66 4.13
N CYS A 106 0.02 -12.72 3.21
CA CYS A 106 1.05 -11.74 2.84
C CYS A 106 1.50 -10.89 4.04
N LEU A 107 0.56 -10.40 4.86
CA LEU A 107 0.86 -9.60 6.06
C LEU A 107 1.61 -10.37 7.15
N SER A 108 1.70 -11.71 7.05
CA SER A 108 2.56 -12.53 7.92
C SER A 108 4.03 -12.54 7.50
N THR A 109 4.39 -11.86 6.41
CA THR A 109 5.74 -11.85 5.82
C THR A 109 6.26 -10.43 5.63
N PRO A 110 7.59 -10.19 5.67
CA PRO A 110 8.16 -8.86 5.45
C PRO A 110 7.90 -8.34 4.04
N TRP A 111 8.05 -9.18 3.01
CA TRP A 111 7.83 -8.80 1.62
C TRP A 111 6.36 -8.47 1.32
N GLY A 112 5.43 -9.24 1.89
CA GLY A 112 4.00 -9.01 1.71
C GLY A 112 3.51 -7.79 2.47
N ALA A 113 3.98 -7.59 3.71
CA ALA A 113 3.72 -6.39 4.48
C ALA A 113 4.23 -5.12 3.77
N LEU A 114 5.46 -5.15 3.24
CA LEU A 114 6.01 -4.05 2.45
C LEU A 114 5.16 -3.77 1.20
N TYR A 115 4.84 -4.80 0.41
CA TYR A 115 4.04 -4.63 -0.80
C TYR A 115 2.66 -4.01 -0.49
N HIS A 116 1.93 -4.54 0.50
CA HIS A 116 0.62 -4.04 0.88
C HIS A 116 0.66 -2.65 1.53
N ALA A 117 1.78 -2.26 2.13
CA ALA A 117 1.98 -0.90 2.60
C ALA A 117 2.35 0.07 1.46
N VAL A 118 3.07 -0.34 0.43
CA VAL A 118 3.46 0.58 -0.65
C VAL A 118 2.40 0.70 -1.75
N SER A 119 1.70 -0.41 -2.05
CA SER A 119 0.65 -0.49 -3.07
C SER A 119 -0.61 -1.15 -2.51
N PRO A 120 -1.29 -0.50 -1.54
CA PRO A 120 -2.44 -1.08 -0.85
C PRO A 120 -3.61 -1.33 -1.83
N PRO A 121 -4.04 -2.59 -2.06
CA PRO A 121 -5.20 -2.85 -2.90
C PRO A 121 -6.50 -2.39 -2.20
N PRO A 122 -7.56 -2.04 -2.95
CA PRO A 122 -8.86 -1.73 -2.35
C PRO A 122 -9.44 -2.92 -1.56
N PRO A 123 -10.28 -2.66 -0.54
CA PRO A 123 -10.60 -1.35 0.03
C PRO A 123 -9.44 -0.78 0.88
N GLN A 124 -9.35 0.55 0.97
CA GLN A 124 -8.40 1.25 1.85
C GLN A 124 -9.10 1.85 3.08
N SER A 125 -9.97 1.07 3.72
CA SER A 125 -10.62 1.47 4.99
C SER A 125 -9.61 1.69 6.09
N ALA A 126 -9.93 2.53 7.08
CA ALA A 126 -9.09 2.78 8.25
C ALA A 126 -8.66 1.47 8.92
N GLU A 127 -9.58 0.54 9.17
CA GLU A 127 -9.28 -0.74 9.80
C GLU A 127 -8.29 -1.58 8.98
N ARG A 128 -8.57 -1.79 7.69
CA ARG A 128 -7.70 -2.57 6.80
C ARG A 128 -6.32 -1.93 6.63
N MET A 129 -6.25 -0.60 6.53
CA MET A 129 -4.98 0.14 6.49
C MET A 129 -4.22 0.00 7.82
N ALA A 130 -4.89 0.07 8.97
CA ALA A 130 -4.27 -0.19 10.26
C ALA A 130 -3.62 -1.57 10.31
N ARG A 131 -4.29 -2.62 9.82
CA ARG A 131 -3.73 -3.99 9.76
C ARG A 131 -2.48 -4.06 8.87
N ARG A 132 -2.50 -3.41 7.70
CA ARG A 132 -1.37 -3.37 6.76
C ARG A 132 -0.16 -2.64 7.35
N LEU A 133 -0.39 -1.49 7.94
CA LEU A 133 0.65 -0.65 8.54
C LEU A 133 1.19 -1.27 9.84
N ALA A 134 0.33 -1.93 10.63
CA ALA A 134 0.76 -2.74 11.77
C ALA A 134 1.67 -3.90 11.33
N ALA A 135 1.38 -4.55 10.20
CA ALA A 135 2.24 -5.58 9.65
C ALA A 135 3.60 -5.03 9.23
N LEU A 136 3.64 -3.87 8.59
CA LEU A 136 4.88 -3.18 8.26
C LEU A 136 5.70 -2.88 9.54
N LEU A 137 5.06 -2.36 10.59
CA LEU A 137 5.72 -2.06 11.87
C LEU A 137 6.34 -3.28 12.52
N ARG A 138 5.72 -4.46 12.42
CA ARG A 138 6.30 -5.73 12.92
C ARG A 138 7.61 -6.10 12.23
N PHE A 139 7.74 -5.75 10.96
CA PHE A 139 8.93 -6.05 10.16
C PHE A 139 9.83 -4.82 9.95
N TRP A 140 9.59 -3.73 10.69
CA TRP A 140 10.24 -2.44 10.47
C TRP A 140 11.77 -2.58 10.42
N ASP A 141 12.34 -3.19 11.45
CA ASP A 141 13.80 -3.25 11.62
C ASP A 141 14.50 -4.07 10.52
N VAL A 142 13.90 -5.19 10.08
CA VAL A 142 14.47 -6.01 9.00
C VAL A 142 14.32 -5.35 7.63
N LEU A 143 13.32 -4.48 7.47
CA LEU A 143 13.07 -3.69 6.27
C LEU A 143 13.91 -2.40 6.20
N GLN A 144 14.74 -2.09 7.20
CA GLN A 144 15.67 -0.96 7.12
C GLN A 144 16.89 -1.23 6.22
N GLY A 145 17.22 -2.50 5.96
CA GLY A 145 18.41 -2.87 5.19
C GLY A 145 18.41 -2.40 3.72
N PRO A 146 17.33 -2.57 2.95
CA PRO A 146 17.29 -2.21 1.53
C PRO A 146 17.13 -0.71 1.26
N ARG A 147 17.30 -0.33 -0.02
CA ARG A 147 16.88 0.96 -0.57
C ARG A 147 15.63 0.79 -1.42
N TYR A 148 14.78 1.81 -1.48
CA TYR A 148 13.48 1.72 -2.16
C TYR A 148 13.38 2.71 -3.31
N ALA A 149 13.19 2.24 -4.54
CA ALA A 149 12.89 3.09 -5.69
C ALA A 149 11.37 3.28 -5.81
N TYR A 150 10.89 4.52 -5.67
CA TYR A 150 9.45 4.82 -5.70
C TYR A 150 9.13 6.19 -6.33
N ARG A 151 8.41 6.17 -7.46
CA ARG A 151 7.81 7.31 -8.21
C ARG A 151 8.76 8.39 -8.73
N GLU A 152 9.82 8.70 -8.03
CA GLU A 152 10.84 9.65 -8.46
C GLU A 152 11.98 8.88 -9.15
N PRO A 153 12.20 9.10 -10.45
CA PRO A 153 13.30 8.45 -11.17
C PRO A 153 14.63 8.74 -10.48
N ASP A 154 15.48 7.72 -10.40
CA ASP A 154 16.85 7.79 -9.87
C ASP A 154 16.97 8.29 -8.40
N THR A 155 15.84 8.37 -7.69
CA THR A 155 15.77 8.67 -6.27
C THR A 155 15.50 7.38 -5.50
N HIS A 156 16.22 7.20 -4.40
CA HIS A 156 16.09 6.02 -3.56
C HIS A 156 15.81 6.46 -2.13
N HIS A 157 14.83 5.82 -1.52
CA HIS A 157 14.38 6.13 -0.17
C HIS A 157 14.95 5.11 0.82
N THR A 158 15.23 5.56 2.04
CA THR A 158 15.19 4.67 3.22
C THR A 158 13.75 4.22 3.48
N LEU A 159 13.52 3.28 4.40
CA LEU A 159 12.14 2.91 4.75
C LEU A 159 11.40 4.12 5.36
N ASP A 160 12.05 4.88 6.24
CA ASP A 160 11.49 6.09 6.83
C ASP A 160 11.09 7.11 5.76
N ASP A 161 11.97 7.39 4.80
CA ASP A 161 11.69 8.33 3.70
C ASP A 161 10.55 7.83 2.82
N LEU A 162 10.50 6.53 2.53
CA LEU A 162 9.45 5.92 1.71
C LEU A 162 8.09 6.06 2.40
N ILE A 163 8.01 5.79 3.69
CA ILE A 163 6.78 5.89 4.47
C ILE A 163 6.37 7.34 4.67
N ALA A 164 7.31 8.25 4.95
CA ALA A 164 7.03 9.68 5.01
C ALA A 164 6.48 10.19 3.68
N TYR A 165 7.08 9.77 2.56
CA TYR A 165 6.62 10.16 1.22
C TYR A 165 5.21 9.64 0.92
N ILE A 166 4.94 8.36 1.20
CA ILE A 166 3.64 7.75 0.87
C ILE A 166 2.54 8.25 1.81
N TYR A 167 2.84 8.29 3.12
CA TYR A 167 1.86 8.41 4.19
C TYR A 167 1.93 9.71 4.96
N GLY A 168 2.92 10.59 4.78
CA GLY A 168 3.11 11.78 5.63
C GLY A 168 1.83 12.62 5.82
N MET A 169 1.06 12.85 4.76
CA MET A 169 -0.23 13.55 4.86
C MET A 169 -1.29 12.77 5.64
N THR A 170 -1.34 11.45 5.45
CA THR A 170 -2.24 10.56 6.19
C THR A 170 -1.85 10.52 7.66
N LEU A 171 -0.55 10.45 7.97
CA LEU A 171 -0.05 10.49 9.34
C LEU A 171 -0.47 11.79 10.04
N GLU A 172 -0.16 12.95 9.46
CA GLU A 172 -0.56 14.25 10.02
C GLU A 172 -2.08 14.41 10.15
N ALA A 173 -2.87 13.87 9.21
CA ALA A 173 -4.33 13.93 9.28
C ALA A 173 -4.88 13.16 10.50
N TRP A 174 -4.30 12.00 10.79
CA TRP A 174 -4.72 11.15 11.91
C TRP A 174 -4.12 11.58 13.25
N CYS A 175 -2.88 12.05 13.25
CA CYS A 175 -2.10 12.42 14.43
C CYS A 175 -1.40 13.78 14.22
N PRO A 176 -2.14 14.92 14.27
CA PRO A 176 -1.55 16.23 14.05
C PRO A 176 -0.47 16.57 15.08
N GLY A 177 0.59 17.25 14.64
CA GLY A 177 1.69 17.69 15.51
C GLY A 177 2.87 16.72 15.58
N GLY A 178 2.81 15.63 14.80
CA GLY A 178 3.92 14.71 14.57
C GLY A 178 4.35 13.90 15.80
N ALA A 179 5.13 12.86 15.54
CA ALA A 179 5.95 12.18 16.55
C ALA A 179 7.43 12.52 16.30
N ALA A 180 8.34 12.08 17.19
CA ALA A 180 9.76 12.33 17.02
C ALA A 180 10.36 11.57 15.82
N SER A 181 9.71 10.49 15.38
CA SER A 181 10.10 9.70 14.20
C SER A 181 8.90 9.23 13.37
N VAL A 182 9.15 8.87 12.10
CA VAL A 182 8.14 8.31 11.18
C VAL A 182 7.57 7.00 11.74
N ARG A 183 8.41 6.14 12.32
CA ARG A 183 7.98 4.88 12.93
C ARG A 183 6.99 5.11 14.08
N GLU A 184 7.31 6.02 14.99
CA GLU A 184 6.41 6.36 16.11
C GLU A 184 5.11 6.98 15.61
N HIS A 185 5.19 7.89 14.65
CA HIS A 185 4.00 8.51 14.07
C HIS A 185 3.09 7.45 13.44
N LEU A 186 3.68 6.51 12.68
CA LEU A 186 2.97 5.39 12.09
C LEU A 186 2.30 4.50 13.14
N ALA A 187 2.99 4.19 14.25
CA ALA A 187 2.43 3.39 15.34
C ALA A 187 1.21 4.06 15.98
N LEU A 188 1.28 5.36 16.28
CA LEU A 188 0.15 6.13 16.82
C LEU A 188 -1.02 6.16 15.83
N THR A 189 -0.75 6.38 14.54
CA THR A 189 -1.79 6.36 13.51
C THR A 189 -2.47 5.00 13.41
N VAL A 190 -1.71 3.90 13.48
CA VAL A 190 -2.26 2.53 13.49
C VAL A 190 -3.19 2.31 14.68
N GLU A 191 -2.79 2.71 15.88
CA GLU A 191 -3.62 2.57 17.08
C GLU A 191 -4.93 3.35 16.97
N ARG A 192 -4.88 4.58 16.43
CA ARG A 192 -6.08 5.39 16.20
C ARG A 192 -6.98 4.78 15.14
N MET A 193 -6.45 4.43 13.97
CA MET A 193 -7.23 3.83 12.89
C MET A 193 -7.92 2.52 13.31
N ALA A 194 -7.24 1.68 14.12
CA ALA A 194 -7.78 0.40 14.57
C ALA A 194 -9.00 0.53 15.50
N ARG A 195 -9.20 1.69 16.11
CA ARG A 195 -10.30 1.98 17.04
C ARG A 195 -11.21 3.12 16.55
N ALA A 196 -11.01 3.55 15.30
CA ALA A 196 -11.65 4.74 14.78
C ALA A 196 -13.16 4.54 14.63
N THR A 197 -13.91 5.56 15.03
CA THR A 197 -15.32 5.69 14.69
C THR A 197 -15.47 6.31 13.29
N ARG A 198 -16.69 6.29 12.74
CA ARG A 198 -16.99 7.00 11.48
C ARG A 198 -16.64 8.49 11.58
N GLU A 199 -16.89 9.13 12.72
CA GLU A 199 -16.54 10.54 12.94
C GLU A 199 -15.02 10.75 12.92
N ASP A 200 -14.25 9.89 13.57
CA ASP A 200 -12.78 9.97 13.54
C ASP A 200 -12.23 9.86 12.12
N CYS A 201 -12.75 8.90 11.34
CA CYS A 201 -12.43 8.74 9.93
C CYS A 201 -12.79 9.99 9.12
N MET A 202 -13.98 10.55 9.34
CA MET A 202 -14.43 11.76 8.64
C MET A 202 -13.52 12.94 8.95
N GLN A 203 -13.17 13.17 10.22
CA GLN A 203 -12.24 14.24 10.61
C GLN A 203 -10.86 14.06 9.98
N ALA A 204 -10.34 12.83 9.89
CA ALA A 204 -9.08 12.55 9.20
C ALA A 204 -9.18 12.85 7.69
N VAL A 205 -10.27 12.45 7.03
CA VAL A 205 -10.50 12.73 5.60
C VAL A 205 -10.62 14.24 5.35
N LEU A 206 -11.36 14.97 6.17
CA LEU A 206 -11.49 16.43 6.06
C LEU A 206 -10.14 17.16 6.22
N ARG A 207 -9.22 16.64 7.04
CA ARG A 207 -7.86 17.20 7.18
C ARG A 207 -6.96 16.90 5.97
N VAL A 208 -7.16 15.76 5.31
CA VAL A 208 -6.32 15.38 4.16
C VAL A 208 -6.74 16.06 2.87
N ILE A 209 -8.04 16.29 2.67
CA ILE A 209 -8.59 16.83 1.41
C ILE A 209 -7.92 18.15 0.98
N PRO A 210 -7.80 19.20 1.82
CA PRO A 210 -7.17 20.45 1.42
C PRO A 210 -5.73 20.28 0.91
N ASN A 211 -4.99 19.34 1.50
CA ASN A 211 -3.64 19.02 1.06
C ASN A 211 -3.65 18.34 -0.32
N VAL A 212 -4.58 17.42 -0.58
CA VAL A 212 -4.72 16.78 -1.89
C VAL A 212 -5.17 17.80 -2.95
N VAL A 213 -6.11 18.69 -2.64
CA VAL A 213 -6.55 19.77 -3.54
C VAL A 213 -5.42 20.73 -3.87
N ARG A 214 -4.53 21.02 -2.91
CA ARG A 214 -3.33 21.83 -3.16
C ARG A 214 -2.35 21.16 -4.13
N MET A 215 -2.16 19.85 -4.00
CA MET A 215 -1.24 19.07 -4.86
C MET A 215 -1.78 18.81 -6.26
N ASN A 216 -3.10 18.67 -6.42
CA ASN A 216 -3.71 18.37 -7.70
C ASN A 216 -4.08 19.68 -8.43
N THR A 217 -3.22 20.10 -9.35
CA THR A 217 -3.40 21.33 -10.13
C THR A 217 -4.49 21.24 -11.20
N ASP A 218 -4.98 20.03 -11.48
CA ASP A 218 -5.98 19.80 -12.54
C ASP A 218 -7.42 20.02 -12.05
N LEU A 219 -7.62 20.17 -10.74
CA LEU A 219 -8.93 20.49 -10.15
C LEU A 219 -9.29 21.95 -10.44
N LYS A 220 -10.51 22.17 -10.95
CA LYS A 220 -11.01 23.49 -11.37
C LYS A 220 -11.74 24.20 -10.24
N TYR A 221 -12.56 23.47 -9.48
CA TYR A 221 -13.43 24.02 -8.44
C TYR A 221 -12.76 23.93 -7.06
N ARG A 222 -11.57 24.53 -6.95
CA ARG A 222 -10.69 24.36 -5.78
C ARG A 222 -11.23 25.08 -4.54
N GLU A 223 -11.97 26.17 -4.72
CA GLU A 223 -12.54 26.91 -3.59
C GLU A 223 -13.63 26.06 -2.91
N GLU A 224 -14.54 25.49 -3.69
CA GLU A 224 -15.60 24.59 -3.24
C GLU A 224 -15.04 23.30 -2.63
N LEU A 225 -13.99 22.73 -3.24
CA LEU A 225 -13.30 21.54 -2.70
C LEU A 225 -12.46 21.83 -1.43
N ASN A 226 -12.33 23.09 -1.01
CA ASN A 226 -11.77 23.47 0.28
C ASN A 226 -12.84 23.95 1.27
N ASP A 227 -14.10 24.07 0.86
CA ASP A 227 -15.20 24.48 1.73
C ASP A 227 -15.60 23.32 2.66
N LEU A 228 -15.52 23.55 3.97
CA LEU A 228 -15.71 22.50 4.96
C LEU A 228 -17.15 21.97 4.97
N ASP A 229 -18.13 22.86 4.82
CA ASP A 229 -19.55 22.50 4.86
C ASP A 229 -19.92 21.66 3.63
N PHE A 230 -19.45 22.07 2.44
CA PHE A 230 -19.56 21.31 1.22
C PHE A 230 -18.95 19.91 1.36
N LEU A 231 -17.72 19.81 1.88
CA LEU A 231 -17.06 18.51 2.05
C LEU A 231 -17.78 17.61 3.05
N ARG A 232 -18.30 18.15 4.15
CA ARG A 232 -19.09 17.38 5.12
C ARG A 232 -20.37 16.84 4.49
N GLU A 233 -21.11 17.69 3.78
CA GLU A 233 -22.32 17.26 3.06
C GLU A 233 -22.01 16.13 2.07
N ARG A 234 -20.94 16.26 1.29
CA ARG A 234 -20.52 15.25 0.32
C ARG A 234 -20.13 13.94 0.99
N LEU A 235 -19.38 13.98 2.09
CA LEU A 235 -18.96 12.78 2.83
C LEU A 235 -20.15 12.10 3.52
N ASP A 236 -21.10 12.87 4.06
CA ASP A 236 -22.31 12.32 4.69
C ASP A 236 -23.29 11.71 3.69
N ALA A 237 -23.32 12.22 2.46
CA ALA A 237 -24.13 11.66 1.38
C ALA A 237 -23.53 10.38 0.75
N LEU A 238 -22.29 9.99 1.09
CA LEU A 238 -21.69 8.76 0.57
C LEU A 238 -22.40 7.52 1.12
N ARG A 239 -22.53 6.50 0.27
CA ARG A 239 -22.91 5.17 0.73
C ARG A 239 -21.84 4.63 1.68
N PRO A 240 -22.19 3.78 2.65
CA PRO A 240 -21.22 3.23 3.60
C PRO A 240 -20.00 2.60 2.93
N GLU A 241 -20.18 1.86 1.83
CA GLU A 241 -19.08 1.18 1.13
C GLU A 241 -18.14 2.18 0.43
N ASP A 242 -18.71 3.26 -0.12
CA ASP A 242 -17.94 4.32 -0.76
C ASP A 242 -17.14 5.10 0.28
N PHE A 243 -17.74 5.40 1.45
CA PHE A 243 -17.02 6.05 2.56
C PHE A 243 -15.88 5.17 3.09
N GLU A 244 -16.12 3.86 3.25
CA GLU A 244 -15.07 2.93 3.70
C GLU A 244 -13.88 2.88 2.74
N SER A 245 -14.06 3.15 1.45
CA SER A 245 -12.92 3.22 0.52
C SER A 245 -11.97 4.39 0.83
N LEU A 246 -12.45 5.41 1.56
CA LEU A 246 -11.76 6.68 1.85
C LEU A 246 -11.39 6.80 3.33
N SER A 247 -11.97 5.96 4.20
CA SER A 247 -11.99 6.16 5.65
C SER A 247 -10.60 6.21 6.29
N SER A 248 -9.57 5.65 5.65
CA SER A 248 -8.17 5.77 6.10
C SER A 248 -7.54 7.15 5.86
N ALA A 249 -8.19 8.07 5.15
CA ALA A 249 -7.58 9.33 4.69
C ALA A 249 -6.28 9.10 3.87
N TYR A 250 -6.20 7.98 3.15
CA TYR A 250 -5.10 7.71 2.23
C TYR A 250 -5.21 8.60 1.00
N ARG A 251 -4.21 9.47 0.77
CA ARG A 251 -4.28 10.52 -0.27
C ARG A 251 -4.68 10.02 -1.67
N PHE A 252 -4.22 8.83 -2.06
CA PHE A 252 -4.52 8.29 -3.39
C PHE A 252 -5.95 7.74 -3.49
N ALA A 253 -6.53 7.27 -2.38
CA ALA A 253 -7.94 6.89 -2.34
C ALA A 253 -8.86 8.13 -2.41
N VAL A 254 -8.46 9.24 -1.76
CA VAL A 254 -9.21 10.50 -1.75
C VAL A 254 -9.20 11.22 -3.11
N ASN A 255 -8.13 11.06 -3.91
CA ASN A 255 -8.02 11.74 -5.21
C ASN A 255 -9.15 11.37 -6.20
N GLY A 256 -9.60 10.11 -6.19
CA GLY A 256 -10.68 9.64 -7.07
C GLY A 256 -12.01 10.38 -6.86
N PRO A 257 -12.57 10.39 -5.64
CA PRO A 257 -13.76 11.18 -5.31
C PRO A 257 -13.61 12.67 -5.57
N LEU A 258 -12.46 13.28 -5.27
CA LEU A 258 -12.24 14.71 -5.55
C LEU A 258 -12.39 15.01 -7.05
N CYS A 259 -11.79 14.19 -7.92
CA CYS A 259 -11.98 14.34 -9.37
C CYS A 259 -13.42 14.04 -9.82
N ALA A 260 -14.18 13.22 -9.08
CA ALA A 260 -15.60 12.99 -9.37
C ALA A 260 -16.46 14.20 -8.97
N TRP A 261 -16.22 14.78 -7.79
CA TRP A 261 -16.91 15.97 -7.30
C TRP A 261 -16.60 17.21 -8.14
N ASP A 262 -15.33 17.42 -8.53
CA ASP A 262 -14.92 18.50 -9.45
C ASP A 262 -15.69 18.43 -10.78
N ARG A 263 -15.81 17.23 -11.36
CA ARG A 263 -16.59 17.02 -12.60
C ARG A 263 -18.09 17.22 -12.40
N ALA A 264 -18.62 16.97 -11.20
CA ALA A 264 -20.03 17.16 -10.89
C ALA A 264 -20.37 18.65 -10.74
N LEU A 265 -19.47 19.44 -10.13
CA LEU A 265 -19.60 20.89 -10.02
C LEU A 265 -19.65 21.56 -11.39
N GLY A 266 -18.87 21.09 -12.37
CA GLY A 266 -18.94 21.62 -13.74
C GLY A 266 -20.15 21.19 -14.59
N ARG A 267 -21.06 20.38 -14.03
CA ARG A 267 -22.33 19.98 -14.67
C ARG A 267 -23.55 20.67 -14.05
N GLN A 268 -23.35 21.44 -12.98
CA GLN A 268 -24.36 22.29 -12.36
C GLN A 268 -24.40 23.65 -13.05
#